data_AF-A0A8B6D1L7-F1
#
_entry.id   AF-A0A8B6D1L7-F1
#
_cell.length_a   1.000
_cell.length_b   1.000
_cell.length_c   1.000
_cell.angle_alpha   90.00
_cell.angle_beta   90.00
_cell.angle_gamma   90.00
#
_symmetry.space_group_name_H-M   'P 1'
#
loop_
_entity.id
_entity.type
_entity.pdbx_description
1 polymer ?
#
loop_
_entity_poly.entity_id
_entity_poly.type
_entity_poly.pdbx_seq_one_letter_code
_entity_poly.pdbx_strand_id
1 'polypeptide(L)' 'MAGRDDPGKFFVGNLSWNTDNDVLWRYFSRYGELSDAVVIMDRQTGRSRGFGFVTFRDPQCVDEVLHEGQHTIDGRQVLP' A
#
# COMPACT_ATOMS: atom_id res chain seq x y z
N MET A 1 5.09 -16.45 -7.32
CA MET A 1 5.64 -15.39 -8.19
C MET A 1 4.51 -14.38 -8.37
N ALA A 2 4.40 -13.36 -7.51
CA ALA A 2 3.39 -12.31 -7.72
C ALA A 2 3.71 -11.64 -9.05
N GLY A 3 2.76 -11.71 -9.98
CA GLY A 3 2.92 -11.34 -11.37
C GLY A 3 3.44 -9.92 -11.51
N ARG A 4 4.26 -9.70 -12.52
CA ARG A 4 4.83 -8.40 -12.87
C ARG A 4 3.75 -7.42 -13.38
N ASP A 5 2.51 -7.89 -13.53
CA ASP A 5 1.34 -7.17 -14.05
C ASP A 5 0.06 -7.68 -13.33
N ASP A 6 -0.11 -7.36 -12.05
CA ASP A 6 -1.41 -7.52 -11.38
C ASP A 6 -2.15 -6.18 -11.43
N PRO A 7 -3.27 -6.07 -12.17
CA PRO A 7 -3.97 -4.80 -12.33
C PRO A 7 -4.61 -4.29 -11.03
N GLY A 8 -4.80 -5.16 -10.03
CA GLY A 8 -5.25 -4.74 -8.69
C GLY A 8 -4.12 -4.28 -7.79
N LYS A 9 -2.86 -4.36 -8.22
CA LYS A 9 -1.68 -4.04 -7.41
C LYS A 9 -1.12 -2.67 -7.73
N PHE A 10 -0.86 -1.89 -6.69
CA PHE A 10 -0.19 -0.60 -6.79
C PHE A 10 0.89 -0.44 -5.72
N PHE A 11 1.80 0.50 -5.98
CA PHE A 11 2.91 0.85 -5.10
C PHE A 11 2.44 1.90 -4.09
N VAL A 12 2.98 1.88 -2.87
CA VAL A 12 2.74 2.95 -1.88
C VAL A 12 4.07 3.42 -1.32
N GLY A 13 4.44 4.67 -1.60
CA GLY A 13 5.70 5.29 -1.18
C GLY A 13 5.56 6.33 -0.07
N ASN A 14 6.70 6.78 0.45
CA ASN A 14 6.83 7.78 1.54
C ASN A 14 6.12 7.38 2.84
N LEU A 15 6.03 6.07 3.11
CA LEU A 15 5.47 5.55 4.36
C LEU A 15 6.31 5.98 5.56
N SER A 16 5.65 6.16 6.69
CA SER A 16 6.36 6.31 7.96
C SER A 16 7.15 5.05 8.25
N TRP A 17 8.29 5.17 8.94
CA TRP A 17 9.03 3.99 9.38
C TRP A 17 8.27 3.15 10.40
N ASN A 18 7.22 3.72 11.01
CA ASN A 18 6.32 3.03 11.93
C ASN A 18 5.09 2.42 11.22
N THR A 19 4.87 2.69 9.94
CA THR A 19 3.76 2.09 9.19
C THR A 19 4.07 0.63 8.92
N ASP A 20 3.12 -0.26 9.24
CA ASP A 20 3.18 -1.70 9.01
C ASP A 20 2.07 -2.18 8.04
N ASN A 21 2.03 -3.50 7.83
CA ASN A 21 1.06 -4.13 6.93
C ASN A 21 -0.39 -3.90 7.38
N ASP A 22 -0.64 -3.92 8.70
CA ASP A 22 -1.99 -3.75 9.26
C ASP A 22 -2.49 -2.33 9.06
N VAL A 23 -1.61 -1.33 9.20
CA VAL A 23 -1.95 0.08 8.93
C VAL A 23 -2.27 0.29 7.45
N LEU A 24 -1.45 -0.24 6.53
CA LEU A 24 -1.74 -0.21 5.09
C LEU A 24 -3.09 -0.87 4.79
N TRP A 25 -3.31 -2.07 5.33
CA TRP A 25 -4.53 -2.83 5.11
C TRP A 25 -5.75 -2.04 5.56
N ARG A 26 -5.75 -1.55 6.81
CA ARG A 26 -6.87 -0.78 7.37
C ARG A 26 -7.12 0.50 6.58
N TYR A 27 -6.08 1.18 6.13
CA TYR A 27 -6.23 2.42 5.37
C TYR A 27 -6.90 2.16 4.02
N PHE A 28 -6.36 1.22 3.21
CA PHE A 28 -6.85 1.00 1.85
C PHE A 28 -8.10 0.12 1.76
N SER A 29 -8.45 -0.63 2.82
CA SER A 29 -9.72 -1.39 2.87
C SER A 29 -10.97 -0.52 2.70
N ARG A 30 -10.86 0.81 2.81
CA ARG A 30 -11.98 1.74 2.58
C ARG A 30 -12.41 1.83 1.11
N TYR A 31 -11.52 1.49 0.17
CA TYR A 31 -11.80 1.54 -1.27
C TYR A 31 -12.26 0.19 -1.82
N GLY A 32 -12.07 -0.90 -1.07
CA GLY A 32 -12.47 -2.24 -1.51
C GLY A 32 -11.77 -3.35 -0.73
N GLU A 33 -12.12 -4.59 -1.07
CA GLU A 33 -11.51 -5.76 -0.45
C GLU A 33 -10.08 -5.97 -0.94
N LEU A 34 -9.14 -6.03 0.01
CA LEU A 34 -7.74 -6.32 -0.26
C LEU A 34 -7.49 -7.82 -0.35
N SER A 35 -6.62 -8.22 -1.28
CA SER A 35 -6.04 -9.56 -1.35
C SER A 35 -4.67 -9.63 -0.67
N ASP A 36 -3.91 -8.53 -0.66
CA ASP A 36 -2.60 -8.42 -0.01
C ASP A 36 -2.28 -6.97 0.38
N ALA A 37 -1.51 -6.79 1.45
CA ALA A 37 -0.91 -5.51 1.84
C ALA A 37 0.42 -5.76 2.56
N VAL A 38 1.51 -5.21 2.02
CA VAL A 38 2.86 -5.50 2.52
C VAL A 38 3.74 -4.25 2.54
N VAL A 39 4.30 -3.94 3.70
CA VAL A 39 5.41 -3.00 3.86
C VAL A 39 6.71 -3.74 3.61
N ILE A 40 7.56 -3.17 2.75
CA ILE A 40 8.85 -3.79 2.46
C ILE A 40 9.84 -3.42 3.56
N MET A 41 10.31 -4.46 4.26
CA MET A 41 11.34 -4.35 5.29
C MET A 41 12.72 -4.68 4.72
N ASP A 42 13.75 -4.02 5.24
CA ASP A 42 15.14 -4.41 5.06
C ASP A 42 15.40 -5.72 5.85
N ARG A 43 15.89 -6.74 5.15
CA ARG A 43 16.04 -8.09 5.73
C ARG A 43 17.16 -8.20 6.76
N GLN A 44 18.14 -7.31 6.74
CA GLN A 44 19.27 -7.35 7.67
C GLN A 44 18.94 -6.62 8.97
N THR A 45 18.27 -5.48 8.87
CA THR A 45 17.99 -4.58 9.99
C THR A 45 16.58 -4.73 10.54
N GLY A 46 15.66 -5.36 9.81
CA GLY A 46 14.25 -5.47 10.15
C GLY A 46 13.47 -4.15 10.06
N ARG A 47 14.09 -3.08 9.52
CA ARG A 47 13.47 -1.75 9.45
C ARG A 47 12.67 -1.57 8.17
N SER A 48 11.61 -0.77 8.24
CA SER A 48 10.84 -0.36 7.05
C SER A 48 11.74 0.37 6.05
N ARG A 49 11.56 0.06 4.76
CA ARG A 49 12.18 0.79 3.66
C ARG A 49 11.37 2.02 3.23
N GLY A 50 10.27 2.34 3.92
CA GLY A 50 9.42 3.49 3.64
C GLY A 50 8.51 3.33 2.42
N PHE A 51 8.29 2.09 1.98
CA PHE A 51 7.35 1.79 0.91
C PHE A 51 6.74 0.39 1.06
N GLY A 52 5.64 0.16 0.36
CA GLY A 52 4.90 -1.08 0.34
C GLY A 52 4.16 -1.31 -0.97
N PHE A 53 3.39 -2.38 -0.99
CA PHE A 53 2.45 -2.69 -2.05
C PHE A 53 1.11 -3.08 -1.43
N VAL A 54 0.05 -2.71 -2.14
CA VAL A 54 -1.31 -3.12 -1.80
C VAL A 54 -1.90 -3.75 -3.05
N THR A 55 -2.70 -4.80 -2.87
CA THR A 55 -3.39 -5.48 -3.96
C THR A 55 -4.86 -5.62 -3.60
N PHE A 56 -5.73 -5.05 -4.42
CA PHE A 56 -7.17 -5.24 -4.33
C PHE A 56 -7.59 -6.55 -5.00
N ARG A 57 -8.73 -7.09 -4.58
CA ARG A 57 -9.41 -8.16 -5.32
C ARG A 57 -10.06 -7.66 -6.60
N ASP A 58 -10.58 -6.43 -6.56
CA ASP A 58 -11.15 -5.75 -7.72
C ASP A 58 -10.16 -4.67 -8.21
N PRO A 59 -9.63 -4.79 -9.44
CA PRO A 59 -8.74 -3.79 -10.02
C PRO A 59 -9.33 -2.38 -10.11
N GLN A 60 -10.66 -2.23 -10.19
CA GLN A 60 -11.30 -0.92 -10.29
C GLN A 60 -11.07 -0.05 -9.04
N CYS A 61 -10.81 -0.67 -7.88
CA CYS A 61 -10.47 0.04 -6.65
C CYS A 61 -9.17 0.84 -6.75
N VAL A 62 -8.25 0.46 -7.66
CA VAL A 62 -7.01 1.21 -7.90
C VAL A 62 -7.33 2.59 -8.48
N ASP A 63 -8.28 2.67 -9.42
CA ASP A 63 -8.67 3.95 -10.02
C ASP A 63 -9.27 4.90 -8.97
N GLU A 64 -10.05 4.37 -8.01
CA GLU A 64 -10.62 5.16 -6.92
C GLU A 64 -9.54 5.74 -6.00
N VAL A 65 -8.51 4.95 -5.67
CA VAL A 65 -7.34 5.43 -4.92
C VAL A 65 -6.67 6.58 -5.68
N LEU A 66 -6.35 6.37 -6.96
CA LEU A 66 -5.67 7.38 -7.75
C LEU A 66 -6.50 8.66 -7.95
N HIS A 67 -7.83 8.55 -7.98
CA HIS A 67 -8.74 9.69 -8.09
C HIS A 67 -8.79 10.58 -6.82
N GLU A 68 -8.62 10.03 -5.62
CA GLU A 68 -8.60 10.83 -4.38
C GLU A 68 -7.36 11.75 -4.34
N GLY A 69 -6.27 11.35 -4.99
CA GLY A 69 -5.09 12.16 -5.28
C GLY A 69 -4.17 12.43 -4.07
N GLN A 70 -4.71 12.59 -2.87
CA GLN A 70 -3.91 12.78 -1.65
C GLN A 70 -4.29 11.78 -0.56
N HIS A 71 -3.31 10.99 -0.13
CA HIS A 71 -3.48 10.02 0.94
C HIS A 71 -2.56 10.34 2.10
N THR A 72 -3.05 10.22 3.32
CA THR A 72 -2.28 10.47 4.53
C THR A 72 -2.35 9.26 5.46
N ILE A 73 -1.19 8.70 5.79
CA ILE A 73 -1.03 7.56 6.70
C ILE A 73 0.01 7.96 7.76
N ASP A 74 -0.31 7.76 9.04
CA ASP A 74 0.54 8.11 10.17
C ASP A 74 1.08 9.56 10.12
N GLY A 75 0.24 10.49 9.67
CA GLY A 75 0.59 11.91 9.54
C GLY A 75 1.53 12.24 8.38
N ARG A 76 1.79 11.30 7.47
CA ARG A 76 2.61 11.52 6.26
C ARG A 76 1.76 11.39 5.01
N GLN A 77 1.97 12.31 4.07
CA GLN A 77 1.40 12.19 2.73
C GLN A 77 2.12 11.06 1.98
N VAL A 78 1.37 10.03 1.57
CA VAL A 78 1.89 8.87 0.86
C VAL A 78 1.69 9.01 -0.65
N LEU A 79 2.48 8.26 -1.41
CA LEU A 79 2.46 8.25 -2.88
C LEU A 79 1.92 6.91 -3.39
N PRO A 80 0.63 6.78 -3.69
CA PRO A 80 0.06 5.59 -4.33
C PRO A 80 0.35 5.52 -5.84
#